data_AF-A0AA96QHA3-F1
#
_entry.id   AF-A0AA96QHA3-F1
#
_cell.length_a   1.000
_cell.length_b   1.000
_cell.length_c   1.000
_cell.angle_alpha   90.00
_cell.angle_beta   90.00
_cell.angle_gamma   90.00
#
_symmetry.space_group_name_H-M   'P 1'
#
loop_
_entity.id
_entity.type
_entity.pdbx_description
1 polymer ?
#
loop_
_entity_poly.entity_id
_entity_poly.type
_entity_poly.pdbx_seq_one_letter_code
_entity_poly.pdbx_strand_id
1 'polypeptide(L)' 'MELPVSVSIGIAPAGHAGTDPQQLIARADAAMYRAKNNGRRRAEIFEHVPRDSLRPLLAPNPV' A
#
# COMPACT_ATOMS: atom_id res chain seq x y z
N MET A 1 29.86 20.95 -5.20
CA MET A 1 28.65 20.94 -6.05
C MET A 1 27.72 19.90 -5.47
N GLU A 2 26.45 20.23 -5.25
CA GLU A 2 25.45 19.30 -4.67
C GLU A 2 24.49 18.83 -5.77
N LEU A 3 24.12 17.54 -5.75
CA LEU A 3 23.18 16.94 -6.69
C LEU A 3 21.89 16.53 -5.95
N PRO A 4 20.81 17.32 -6.03
CA PRO A 4 19.60 17.01 -5.29
C PRO A 4 18.93 15.76 -5.84
N VAL A 5 18.69 14.78 -4.98
CA VAL A 5 17.96 13.55 -5.30
C VAL A 5 16.57 13.56 -4.66
N SER A 6 15.65 12.79 -5.24
CA SER A 6 14.33 12.57 -4.67
C SER A 6 14.03 11.08 -4.57
N VAL A 7 13.15 10.72 -3.65
CA VAL A 7 12.74 9.34 -3.42
C VAL A 7 11.23 9.20 -3.57
N SER A 8 10.78 8.01 -3.95
CA SER A 8 9.38 7.59 -3.86
C SER A 8 9.35 6.38 -2.95
N ILE A 9 8.43 6.35 -2.00
CA ILE A 9 8.44 5.41 -0.88
C ILE A 9 7.16 4.57 -0.93
N GLY A 10 7.29 3.27 -0.75
CA GLY A 10 6.16 2.36 -0.57
C GLY A 10 6.16 1.78 0.83
N ILE A 11 5.01 1.79 1.49
CA ILE A 11 4.86 1.34 2.87
C ILE A 11 3.89 0.15 2.90
N ALA A 12 4.29 -0.95 3.53
CA ALA A 12 3.42 -2.10 3.77
C ALA A 12 3.40 -2.41 5.28
N PRO A 13 2.25 -2.19 5.98
CA PRO A 13 2.13 -2.58 7.37
C PRO A 13 2.21 -4.09 7.52
N ALA A 14 3.10 -4.56 8.40
CA ALA A 14 3.05 -5.94 8.88
C ALA A 14 1.83 -6.07 9.79
N GLY A 15 0.85 -6.88 9.37
CA GLY A 15 -0.31 -7.19 10.20
C GLY A 15 0.07 -7.98 11.45
N HIS A 16 -0.88 -8.15 12.38
CA HIS A 16 -0.68 -8.95 13.58
C HIS A 16 -0.58 -10.44 13.21
N ALA A 17 0.61 -11.03 13.44
CA ALA A 17 0.98 -12.43 13.22
C ALA A 17 1.03 -12.95 11.76
N GLY A 18 2.13 -13.62 11.41
CA GLY A 18 2.21 -14.53 10.25
C GLY A 18 2.29 -13.90 8.87
N THR A 19 2.59 -12.60 8.72
CA THR A 19 2.78 -12.04 7.37
C THR A 19 4.13 -12.50 6.81
N ASP A 20 4.09 -13.24 5.71
CA ASP A 20 5.27 -13.67 4.95
C ASP A 20 6.14 -12.44 4.57
N PRO A 21 7.43 -12.41 4.96
CA PRO A 21 8.35 -11.34 4.60
C PRO A 21 8.42 -11.05 3.10
N GLN A 22 8.36 -12.07 2.25
CA GLN A 22 8.37 -11.90 0.79
C GLN A 22 7.14 -11.12 0.33
N GLN A 23 5.97 -11.42 0.89
CA GLN A 23 4.75 -10.67 0.61
C GLN A 23 4.80 -9.24 1.11
N LEU A 24 5.42 -8.96 2.27
CA LEU A 24 5.59 -7.59 2.75
C LEU A 24 6.44 -6.75 1.79
N ILE A 25 7.55 -7.32 1.31
CA ILE A 25 8.41 -6.64 0.34
C ILE A 25 7.64 -6.39 -0.96
N ALA A 26 6.95 -7.39 -1.49
CA ALA A 26 6.15 -7.23 -2.71
C ALA A 26 5.06 -6.16 -2.58
N ARG A 27 4.39 -6.08 -1.42
CA ARG A 27 3.37 -5.06 -1.13
C ARG A 27 3.98 -3.66 -1.04
N ALA A 28 5.13 -3.53 -0.38
CA ALA A 28 5.85 -2.27 -0.27
C ALA A 28 6.33 -1.80 -1.66
N ASP A 29 6.86 -2.72 -2.48
CA ASP A 29 7.29 -2.42 -3.86
C ASP A 29 6.11 -1.94 -4.73
N ALA A 30 4.96 -2.61 -4.64
CA ALA A 30 3.75 -2.20 -5.35
C ALA A 30 3.30 -0.79 -4.94
N ALA A 31 3.36 -0.45 -3.64
CA ALA A 31 3.06 0.90 -3.17
C ALA A 31 4.07 1.94 -3.67
N MET A 32 5.37 1.60 -3.66
CA MET A 32 6.41 2.47 -4.22
C MET A 32 6.18 2.73 -5.72
N TYR A 33 5.77 1.71 -6.48
CA TYR A 33 5.45 1.87 -7.89
C TYR A 33 4.26 2.82 -8.11
N ARG A 34 3.22 2.75 -7.27
CA ARG A 34 2.14 3.75 -7.28
C ARG A 34 2.69 5.15 -7.01
N ALA A 35 3.58 5.30 -6.02
CA ALA A 35 4.19 6.58 -5.71
C ALA A 35 4.96 7.14 -6.92
N LYS A 36 5.67 6.27 -7.66
CA LYS A 36 6.40 6.66 -8.89
C LYS A 36 5.44 7.13 -10.00
N ASN A 37 4.30 6.46 -10.16
CA ASN A 37 3.33 6.78 -11.22
C ASN A 37 2.48 8.01 -10.88
N ASN A 38 2.19 8.25 -9.60
CA ASN A 38 1.38 9.37 -9.12
C ASN A 38 2.17 10.70 -9.01
N GLY A 39 3.25 10.87 -9.77
CA GLY A 39 4.04 12.10 -9.79
C GLY A 39 5.29 12.11 -8.90
N ARG A 40 5.67 10.96 -8.31
CA ARG A 40 6.92 10.77 -7.52
C ARG A 40 6.94 11.65 -6.26
N ARG A 41 8.11 11.71 -5.60
CA ARG A 41 8.42 12.53 -4.41
C ARG A 41 7.37 12.41 -3.29
N ARG A 42 6.88 11.19 -3.06
CA ARG A 42 5.80 10.91 -2.11
C ARG A 42 5.93 9.52 -1.51
N ALA A 43 5.16 9.27 -0.47
CA ALA A 43 4.92 7.95 0.07
C ALA A 43 3.51 7.49 -0.29
N GLU A 44 3.35 6.19 -0.55
CA GLU A 44 2.06 5.54 -0.71
C GLU A 44 2.01 4.33 0.23
N ILE A 45 0.83 4.06 0.80
CA ILE A 45 0.62 2.93 1.71
C ILE A 45 -0.07 1.81 0.92
N PHE A 46 0.35 0.58 1.16
CA PHE A 46 -0.40 -0.60 0.73
C PHE A 46 -1.56 -0.82 1.68
N GLU A 47 -2.77 -0.45 1.24
CA GLU A 47 -4.00 -0.79 1.93
C GLU A 47 -4.39 -2.22 1.59
N HIS A 48 -4.26 -3.12 2.56
CA HIS A 48 -4.97 -4.39 2.52
C HIS A 48 -6.35 -4.15 3.11
N VAL A 49 -7.37 -3.93 2.28
CA VAL A 49 -8.75 -3.87 2.78
C VAL A 49 -9.12 -5.29 3.25
N PRO A 50 -9.27 -5.53 4.56
CA PRO A 50 -9.62 -6.85 5.05
C PRO A 50 -11.00 -7.22 4.49
N ARG A 51 -11.21 -8.47 4.07
CA ARG A 51 -12.50 -8.93 3.51
C ARG A 51 -13.67 -8.59 4.43
N ASP A 52 -13.47 -8.61 5.75
CA ASP A 52 -14.50 -8.28 6.73
C ASP A 52 -14.94 -6.80 6.67
N SER A 53 -14.04 -5.91 6.24
CA SER A 53 -14.35 -4.49 6.02
C SER A 53 -15.12 -4.23 4.72
N LEU A 54 -15.17 -5.21 3.80
CA LEU A 54 -15.97 -5.15 2.57
C LEU A 54 -17.42 -5.60 2.78
N ARG A 55 -17.73 -6.28 3.91
CA ARG A 55 -19.08 -6.77 4.21
C ARG A 55 -20.16 -5.68 4.22
N PRO A 56 -19.94 -4.48 4.78
CA PRO A 56 -20.95 -3.41 4.75
C PRO A 56 -21.22 -2.87 3.35
N LEU A 57 -20.25 -2.95 2.42
CA LEU A 57 -20.36 -2.45 1.04
C LEU A 57 -20.98 -3.47 0.08
N LEU A 58 -21.00 -4.75 0.47
CA LEU A 58 -21.56 -5.87 -0.31
C LEU A 58 -22.92 -6.33 0.22
N ALA A 59 -23.39 -5.79 1.34
CA ALA A 59 -24.75 -6.01 1.79
C ALA A 59 -25.70 -5.38 0.75
N PRO A 60 -26.67 -6.13 0.20
CA PRO A 60 -27.64 -5.56 -0.71
C PRO A 60 -28.38 -4.42 0.00
N ASN A 61 -28.50 -3.27 -0.67
CA ASN A 61 -29.26 -2.13 -0.16
C ASN A 61 -30.67 -2.64 0.17
N PRO A 62 -31.18 -2.48 1.41
CA PRO A 62 -32.53 -2.89 1.72
C PRO A 62 -33.48 -2.09 0.82
N VAL A 63 -34.32 -2.82 0.08
CA VAL A 63 -35.39 -2.28 -0.75
C VAL A 63 -36.42 -1.53 0.09
#